data_AF-A0A0M8MLQ8-F1
#
_entry.id   AF-A0A0M8MLQ8-F1
#
_cell.length_a   1.000
_cell.length_b   1.000
_cell.length_c   1.000
_cell.angle_alpha   90.00
_cell.angle_beta   90.00
_cell.angle_gamma   90.00
#
_symmetry.space_group_name_H-M   'P 1'
#
loop_
_entity.id
_entity.type
_entity.pdbx_description
1 polymer ?
#
loop_
_entity_poly.entity_id
_entity_poly.type
_entity_poly.pdbx_seq_one_letter_code
_entity_poly.pdbx_strand_id
1 'polypeptide(L)'
;MADDRDGEVPVASLPVYLSASLPSSSHVELFQYPLYARGRPLPVPPTAAQRNQRVTTRWRPQANRVEMDIPLDMRENVYNRDRGRELAENCTSMLPINVPGADAVKQERTNDMPVANNVFDRMRLESTTVQPATRYMVGLVHQGEVHLVPLDAIVQMRPSMQHVDLMSQADEQHHRTSGDDEDTAVATPSAPTQKGASVVSLNVSMRTEPTKASGATSRYGGMAGAAVNQRDAEAERWVPLQFSHDAHTEATHALLAQHRDPLVCSTAPRDFL
;
A
#
# COMPACT_ATOMS: atom_id res chain seq x y z
N MET A 1 -51.22 14.78 -40.11
CA MET A 1 -50.04 15.50 -40.60
C MET A 1 -48.85 14.88 -39.91
N ALA A 2 -47.92 14.38 -40.71
CA ALA A 2 -46.75 13.63 -40.29
C ALA A 2 -45.82 14.50 -39.43
N ASP A 3 -45.36 13.96 -38.30
CA ASP A 3 -44.12 14.38 -37.65
C ASP A 3 -43.24 13.13 -37.62
N ASP A 4 -42.75 12.73 -38.80
CA ASP A 4 -41.62 11.83 -38.97
C ASP A 4 -40.41 12.55 -38.38
N ARG A 5 -40.21 12.40 -37.07
CA ARG A 5 -38.88 12.57 -36.50
C ARG A 5 -38.12 11.33 -36.89
N ASP A 6 -37.42 11.42 -38.01
CA ASP A 6 -36.29 10.55 -38.35
C ASP A 6 -35.26 10.68 -37.22
N GLY A 7 -35.53 10.02 -36.10
CA GLY A 7 -34.60 9.89 -35.00
C GLY A 7 -33.44 9.04 -35.49
N GLU A 8 -32.23 9.61 -35.50
CA GLU A 8 -30.99 8.93 -35.85
C GLU A 8 -31.00 7.50 -35.29
N VAL A 9 -31.10 6.52 -36.19
CA VAL A 9 -31.03 5.11 -35.82
C VAL A 9 -29.60 4.86 -35.36
N PRO A 10 -29.37 4.28 -34.17
CA PRO A 10 -28.02 4.05 -33.68
C PRO A 10 -27.28 3.11 -34.63
N VAL A 11 -26.04 3.48 -34.99
CA VAL A 11 -25.16 2.66 -35.85
C VAL A 11 -24.87 1.29 -35.22
N ALA A 12 -24.84 1.23 -33.88
CA ALA A 12 -24.70 -0.01 -33.12
C ALA A 12 -25.41 0.10 -31.78
N SER A 13 -26.05 -1.00 -31.34
CA SER A 13 -26.62 -1.16 -30.00
C SER A 13 -25.85 -2.27 -29.29
N LEU A 14 -25.27 -1.96 -28.13
CA LEU A 14 -24.48 -2.89 -27.33
C LEU A 14 -25.23 -3.21 -26.04
N PRO A 15 -25.53 -4.49 -25.73
CA PRO A 15 -26.09 -4.85 -24.45
C PRO A 15 -25.07 -4.59 -23.34
N VAL A 16 -25.55 -4.04 -22.23
CA VAL A 16 -24.74 -3.75 -21.04
C VAL A 16 -25.12 -4.72 -19.93
N TYR A 17 -24.15 -5.47 -19.45
CA TYR A 17 -24.28 -6.42 -18.36
C TYR A 17 -23.57 -5.88 -17.12
N LEU A 18 -24.21 -5.98 -15.96
CA LEU A 18 -23.52 -5.81 -14.68
C LEU A 18 -22.95 -7.16 -14.28
N SER A 19 -21.63 -7.25 -14.22
CA SER A 19 -20.94 -8.46 -13.85
C SER A 19 -20.80 -8.56 -12.34
N ALA A 20 -21.43 -9.58 -11.76
CA ALA A 20 -21.30 -9.99 -10.36
C ALA A 20 -20.64 -11.38 -10.26
N SER A 21 -19.85 -11.76 -11.26
CA SER A 21 -19.20 -13.08 -11.35
C SER A 21 -18.09 -13.28 -10.32
N LEU A 22 -17.54 -12.19 -9.78
CA LEU A 22 -16.51 -12.24 -8.76
C LEU A 22 -17.10 -12.64 -7.39
N PRO A 23 -16.48 -13.59 -6.68
CA PRO A 23 -16.85 -13.90 -5.30
C PRO A 23 -16.79 -12.65 -4.41
N SER A 24 -17.67 -12.56 -3.41
CA SER A 24 -17.69 -11.44 -2.45
C SER A 24 -16.38 -11.24 -1.67
N SER A 25 -15.48 -12.22 -1.67
CA SER A 25 -14.15 -12.14 -1.07
C SER A 25 -13.09 -11.52 -2.00
N SER A 26 -13.45 -11.24 -3.24
CA SER A 26 -12.55 -10.65 -4.25
C SER A 26 -12.65 -9.14 -4.19
N HIS A 27 -11.52 -8.47 -4.44
CA HIS A 27 -11.44 -7.02 -4.48
C HIS A 27 -10.91 -6.57 -5.84
N VAL A 28 -11.58 -5.61 -6.46
CA VAL A 28 -11.17 -5.00 -7.71
C VAL A 28 -10.72 -3.58 -7.45
N GLU A 29 -9.42 -3.35 -7.59
CA GLU A 29 -8.80 -2.06 -7.31
C GLU A 29 -8.11 -1.49 -8.53
N LEU A 30 -8.19 -0.16 -8.70
CA LEU A 30 -7.50 0.55 -9.75
C LEU A 30 -6.20 1.16 -9.21
N PHE A 31 -5.06 0.62 -9.65
CA PHE A 31 -3.75 1.13 -9.28
C PHE A 31 -3.31 2.20 -10.28
N GLN A 32 -3.17 3.42 -9.80
CA GLN A 32 -2.69 4.56 -10.58
C GLN A 32 -1.22 4.83 -10.25
N TYR A 33 -0.45 5.16 -11.28
CA TYR A 33 0.99 5.43 -11.17
C TYR A 33 1.30 6.84 -11.71
N PRO A 34 1.02 7.92 -10.95
CA PRO A 34 1.08 9.29 -11.47
C PRO A 34 2.46 9.72 -11.97
N LEU A 35 3.53 9.11 -11.47
CA LEU A 35 4.92 9.43 -11.84
C LEU A 35 5.46 8.61 -13.01
N TYR A 36 4.68 7.65 -13.52
CA TYR A 36 5.11 6.76 -14.60
C TYR A 36 4.39 7.09 -15.90
N ALA A 37 5.10 6.96 -17.02
CA ALA A 37 4.54 7.24 -18.33
C ALA A 37 3.40 6.26 -18.67
N ARG A 38 2.33 6.78 -19.28
CA ARG A 38 1.17 5.99 -19.70
C ARG A 38 1.57 4.92 -20.71
N GLY A 39 1.00 3.72 -20.56
CA GLY A 39 1.17 2.62 -21.52
C GLY A 39 2.54 1.95 -21.47
N ARG A 40 3.34 2.22 -20.43
CA ARG A 40 4.56 1.47 -20.15
C ARG A 40 4.34 0.55 -18.94
N PRO A 41 4.84 -0.70 -18.99
CA PRO A 41 4.85 -1.54 -17.80
C PRO A 41 5.70 -0.89 -16.71
N LEU A 42 5.49 -1.30 -15.46
CA LEU A 42 6.38 -0.89 -14.37
C LEU A 42 7.84 -1.20 -14.74
N PRO A 43 8.76 -0.25 -14.56
CA PRO A 43 10.11 -0.41 -15.02
C PRO A 43 10.82 -1.44 -14.15
N VAL A 44 10.91 -2.66 -14.64
CA VAL A 44 11.86 -3.65 -14.13
C VAL A 44 13.10 -3.59 -15.02
N PRO A 45 14.24 -3.09 -14.49
CA PRO A 45 15.46 -2.99 -15.28
C PRO A 45 15.88 -4.36 -15.84
N PRO A 46 16.43 -4.44 -17.06
CA PRO A 46 16.88 -5.71 -17.64
C PRO A 46 17.88 -6.46 -16.75
N THR A 47 18.73 -5.72 -16.04
CA THR A 47 19.71 -6.25 -15.08
C THR A 47 19.04 -6.92 -13.88
N ALA A 48 17.98 -6.32 -13.34
CA ALA A 48 17.17 -6.91 -12.30
C ALA A 48 16.40 -8.14 -12.82
N ALA A 49 15.84 -8.04 -14.04
CA ALA A 49 15.11 -9.14 -14.66
C ALA A 49 15.99 -10.38 -14.87
N GLN A 50 17.25 -10.19 -15.31
CA GLN A 50 18.27 -11.26 -15.46
C GLN A 50 18.63 -11.91 -14.12
N ARG A 51 18.56 -11.16 -13.00
CA ARG A 51 18.76 -11.67 -11.64
C ARG A 51 17.50 -12.34 -11.06
N ASN A 52 16.49 -12.61 -11.89
CA ASN A 52 15.18 -13.10 -11.48
C ASN A 52 14.48 -12.22 -10.44
N GLN A 53 14.87 -10.95 -10.32
CA GLN A 53 14.15 -10.00 -9.50
C GLN A 53 12.87 -9.59 -10.23
N ARG A 54 11.79 -9.50 -9.47
CA ARG A 54 10.46 -9.08 -9.93
C ARG A 54 9.92 -8.01 -9.00
N VAL A 55 8.87 -7.34 -9.44
CA VAL A 55 8.06 -6.49 -8.57
C VAL A 55 7.43 -7.37 -7.50
N THR A 56 7.55 -6.96 -6.25
CA THR A 56 6.93 -7.66 -5.11
C THR A 56 5.92 -6.75 -4.45
N THR A 57 4.80 -7.30 -4.01
CA THR A 57 3.69 -6.51 -3.48
C THR A 57 3.20 -7.12 -2.18
N ARG A 58 2.75 -6.27 -1.26
CA ARG A 58 2.05 -6.67 -0.04
C ARG A 58 0.84 -5.76 0.16
N TRP A 59 -0.17 -6.31 0.81
CA TRP A 59 -1.44 -5.64 1.03
C TRP A 59 -1.94 -5.85 2.45
N ARG A 60 -2.64 -4.84 2.96
CA ARG A 60 -3.38 -4.82 4.22
C ARG A 60 -4.86 -4.65 3.90
N PRO A 61 -5.66 -5.73 3.96
CA PRO A 61 -7.07 -5.72 3.55
C PRO A 61 -7.96 -4.70 4.26
N GLN A 62 -7.84 -4.54 5.58
CA GLN A 62 -8.71 -3.65 6.36
C GLN A 62 -8.31 -2.19 6.19
N ALA A 63 -7.02 -1.88 6.24
CA ALA A 63 -6.50 -0.54 6.03
C ALA A 63 -6.51 -0.09 4.55
N ASN A 64 -6.75 -1.03 3.64
CA ASN A 64 -6.51 -0.92 2.21
C ASN A 64 -5.19 -0.22 1.85
N ARG A 65 -4.10 -0.70 2.46
CA ARG A 65 -2.74 -0.23 2.17
C ARG A 65 -2.00 -1.26 1.35
N VAL A 66 -1.45 -0.81 0.25
CA VAL A 66 -0.66 -1.60 -0.67
C VAL A 66 0.73 -1.02 -0.71
N GLU A 67 1.72 -1.87 -0.57
CA GLU A 67 3.10 -1.52 -0.79
C GLU A 67 3.71 -2.42 -1.85
N MET A 68 4.53 -1.82 -2.69
CA MET A 68 5.14 -2.48 -3.83
C MET A 68 6.62 -2.13 -3.89
N ASP A 69 7.48 -3.14 -3.92
CA ASP A 69 8.92 -2.93 -4.11
C ASP A 69 9.27 -3.16 -5.58
N ILE A 70 9.85 -2.12 -6.20
CA ILE A 70 10.34 -2.14 -7.58
C ILE A 70 11.86 -2.29 -7.57
N PRO A 71 12.43 -3.29 -8.26
CA PRO A 71 13.87 -3.45 -8.38
C PRO A 71 14.55 -2.26 -9.07
N LEU A 72 15.73 -1.86 -8.59
CA LEU A 72 16.54 -0.79 -9.14
C LEU A 72 17.59 -1.30 -10.14
N ASP A 73 18.02 -0.42 -11.05
CA ASP A 73 19.08 -0.76 -12.00
C ASP A 73 20.44 -0.58 -11.33
N MET A 74 21.12 -1.68 -11.01
CA MET A 74 22.39 -1.67 -10.29
C MET A 74 23.64 -1.59 -11.20
N ARG A 75 23.48 -1.05 -12.42
CA ARG A 75 24.62 -0.76 -13.30
C ARG A 75 25.45 0.38 -12.74
N GLU A 76 26.76 0.26 -12.85
CA GLU A 76 27.73 1.21 -12.28
C GLU A 76 27.58 2.64 -12.81
N ASN A 77 27.06 2.82 -14.03
CA ASN A 77 26.83 4.13 -14.63
C ASN A 77 25.55 4.85 -14.12
N VAL A 78 24.62 4.13 -13.49
CA VAL A 78 23.34 4.67 -13.02
C VAL A 78 23.23 4.60 -11.49
N TYR A 79 23.93 3.67 -10.86
CA TYR A 79 23.80 3.37 -9.44
C TYR A 79 25.13 3.53 -8.70
N ASN A 80 25.15 4.40 -7.69
CA ASN A 80 26.27 4.56 -6.78
C ASN A 80 26.20 3.49 -5.68
N ARG A 81 27.16 2.56 -5.67
CA ARG A 81 27.21 1.45 -4.71
C ARG A 81 27.54 1.87 -3.29
N ASP A 82 28.34 2.91 -3.12
CA ASP A 82 28.73 3.40 -1.79
C ASP A 82 27.52 3.98 -1.07
N ARG A 83 26.76 4.84 -1.77
CA ARG A 83 25.47 5.35 -1.29
C ARG A 83 24.46 4.22 -1.08
N GLY A 84 24.45 3.26 -1.99
CA GLY A 84 23.60 2.07 -1.87
C GLY A 84 23.82 1.27 -0.58
N ARG A 85 25.08 1.16 -0.13
CA ARG A 85 25.44 0.47 1.10
C ARG A 85 25.02 1.27 2.34
N GLU A 86 25.31 2.57 2.36
CA GLU A 86 24.90 3.48 3.44
C GLU A 86 23.37 3.43 3.68
N LEU A 87 22.59 3.43 2.61
CA LEU A 87 21.14 3.30 2.68
C LEU A 87 20.71 1.92 3.21
N ALA A 88 21.37 0.85 2.78
CA ALA A 88 21.00 -0.51 3.15
C ALA A 88 21.27 -0.86 4.61
N GLU A 89 22.35 -0.34 5.19
CA GLU A 89 22.69 -0.54 6.61
C GLU A 89 21.55 -0.04 7.51
N ASN A 90 21.03 1.15 7.20
CA ASN A 90 19.93 1.78 7.94
C ASN A 90 18.55 1.22 7.59
N CYS A 91 18.39 0.62 6.40
CA CYS A 91 17.18 -0.08 5.98
C CYS A 91 17.08 -1.53 6.45
N THR A 92 17.96 -2.03 7.34
CA THR A 92 17.89 -3.42 7.82
C THR A 92 16.53 -3.77 8.48
N SER A 93 15.81 -2.79 9.00
CA SER A 93 14.43 -2.92 9.52
C SER A 93 13.36 -3.01 8.42
N MET A 94 13.66 -2.53 7.21
CA MET A 94 12.85 -2.76 6.01
C MET A 94 13.10 -4.16 5.48
N LEU A 95 12.48 -5.15 6.10
CA LEU A 95 12.51 -6.50 5.59
C LEU A 95 11.96 -6.54 4.14
N PRO A 96 12.60 -7.32 3.25
CA PRO A 96 12.09 -7.50 1.90
C PRO A 96 10.72 -8.17 1.95
N ILE A 97 9.86 -7.86 0.98
CA ILE A 97 8.58 -8.53 0.83
C ILE A 97 8.83 -9.95 0.34
N ASN A 98 8.51 -10.96 1.18
CA ASN A 98 8.56 -12.37 0.78
C ASN A 98 7.49 -12.66 -0.28
N VAL A 99 7.90 -13.24 -1.40
CA VAL A 99 6.98 -13.66 -2.46
C VAL A 99 6.45 -15.06 -2.14
N PRO A 100 5.12 -15.27 -2.16
CA PRO A 100 4.54 -16.60 -1.99
C PRO A 100 4.91 -17.47 -3.20
N GLY A 101 5.48 -18.65 -2.96
CA GLY A 101 5.80 -19.61 -4.03
C GLY A 101 7.07 -19.30 -4.84
N ALA A 102 7.79 -18.22 -4.55
CA ALA A 102 9.22 -18.20 -4.87
C ALA A 102 9.89 -19.20 -3.93
N ASP A 103 10.78 -20.04 -4.45
CA ASP A 103 11.71 -20.79 -3.61
C ASP A 103 12.41 -19.76 -2.73
N ALA A 104 11.93 -19.66 -1.49
CA ALA A 104 12.67 -19.01 -0.45
C ALA A 104 13.91 -19.89 -0.35
N VAL A 105 14.98 -19.48 -1.05
CA VAL A 105 16.31 -19.66 -0.51
C VAL A 105 16.15 -19.09 0.88
N LYS A 106 15.93 -19.98 1.85
CA LYS A 106 16.10 -19.73 3.27
C LYS A 106 17.54 -19.27 3.33
N GLN A 107 17.75 -17.99 3.07
CA GLN A 107 19.00 -17.33 3.33
C GLN A 107 18.95 -17.18 4.84
N GLU A 108 19.18 -18.32 5.50
CA GLU A 108 19.51 -18.38 6.90
C GLU A 108 20.59 -17.32 7.06
N ARG A 109 20.28 -16.28 7.82
CA ARG A 109 21.27 -15.33 8.30
C ARG A 109 22.19 -16.11 9.23
N THR A 110 23.07 -16.91 8.66
CA THR A 110 24.34 -17.23 9.30
C THR A 110 25.13 -15.93 9.26
N ASN A 111 25.72 -15.54 10.38
CA ASN A 111 26.47 -14.29 10.56
C ASN A 111 27.71 -14.15 9.64
N ASP A 112 27.89 -15.01 8.64
CA ASP A 112 29.06 -15.15 7.78
C ASP A 112 28.73 -15.05 6.27
N MET A 113 27.84 -14.14 5.87
CA MET A 113 27.79 -13.68 4.48
C MET A 113 28.56 -12.36 4.34
N PRO A 114 29.39 -12.19 3.29
CA PRO A 114 30.18 -10.99 3.13
C PRO A 114 29.25 -9.78 2.99
N VAL A 115 29.62 -8.70 3.65
CA VAL A 115 29.00 -7.34 3.68
C VAL A 115 28.68 -6.76 2.28
N ALA A 116 29.08 -7.44 1.20
CA ALA A 116 28.91 -7.06 -0.19
C ALA A 116 27.46 -7.06 -0.70
N ASN A 117 26.51 -7.73 -0.04
CA ASN A 117 25.14 -7.89 -0.54
C ASN A 117 24.06 -7.06 0.17
N ASN A 118 24.41 -6.25 1.18
CA ASN A 118 23.47 -5.30 1.77
C ASN A 118 23.56 -3.98 1.02
N VAL A 119 22.95 -3.91 -0.15
CA VAL A 119 22.90 -2.72 -1.01
C VAL A 119 21.44 -2.41 -1.31
N PHE A 120 21.07 -1.13 -1.28
CA PHE A 120 19.69 -0.69 -1.48
C PHE A 120 19.25 -0.95 -2.93
N ASP A 121 18.65 -2.10 -3.17
CA ASP A 121 18.40 -2.62 -4.51
C ASP A 121 16.94 -2.49 -4.97
N ARG A 122 16.08 -1.94 -4.12
CA ARG A 122 14.63 -1.82 -4.36
C ARG A 122 14.10 -0.48 -3.88
N MET A 123 13.22 0.11 -4.68
CA MET A 123 12.44 1.29 -4.29
C MET A 123 11.04 0.88 -3.88
N ARG A 124 10.57 1.35 -2.73
CA ARG A 124 9.22 1.10 -2.24
C ARG A 124 8.24 2.14 -2.77
N LEU A 125 7.13 1.69 -3.33
CA LEU A 125 5.95 2.47 -3.60
C LEU A 125 4.91 2.20 -2.52
N GLU A 126 4.30 3.26 -2.01
CA GLU A 126 3.23 3.20 -1.03
C GLU A 126 1.92 3.69 -1.64
N SER A 127 0.81 3.06 -1.27
CA SER A 127 -0.51 3.44 -1.75
C SER A 127 -1.12 4.58 -0.92
N THR A 128 -1.77 5.49 -1.63
CA THR A 128 -2.70 6.46 -1.04
C THR A 128 -4.07 6.28 -1.68
N THR A 129 -5.08 5.95 -0.87
CA THR A 129 -6.45 5.76 -1.34
C THR A 129 -7.07 7.08 -1.78
N VAL A 130 -7.61 7.12 -2.99
CA VAL A 130 -8.33 8.26 -3.54
C VAL A 130 -9.80 8.13 -3.18
N GLN A 131 -10.37 9.16 -2.55
CA GLN A 131 -11.80 9.18 -2.23
C GLN A 131 -12.61 9.32 -3.52
N PRO A 132 -13.44 8.32 -3.89
CA PRO A 132 -14.21 8.38 -5.12
C PRO A 132 -15.41 9.31 -4.96
N ALA A 133 -15.63 10.22 -5.91
CA ALA A 133 -16.80 11.10 -5.90
C ALA A 133 -18.10 10.36 -6.25
N THR A 134 -17.99 9.29 -7.03
CA THR A 134 -19.09 8.45 -7.51
C THR A 134 -18.67 6.98 -7.53
N ARG A 135 -19.60 6.07 -7.81
CA ARG A 135 -19.27 4.66 -8.00
C ARG A 135 -18.59 4.48 -9.36
N TYR A 136 -17.32 4.08 -9.34
CA TYR A 136 -16.58 3.76 -10.55
C TYR A 136 -16.77 2.29 -10.92
N MET A 137 -16.79 2.01 -12.22
CA MET A 137 -16.88 0.66 -12.76
C MET A 137 -15.88 0.52 -13.91
N VAL A 138 -15.31 -0.67 -14.05
CA VAL A 138 -14.51 -1.06 -15.22
C VAL A 138 -15.44 -1.67 -16.24
N GLY A 139 -15.43 -1.12 -17.46
CA GLY A 139 -16.16 -1.66 -18.60
C GLY A 139 -15.25 -2.50 -19.50
N LEU A 140 -15.59 -3.77 -19.69
CA LEU A 140 -14.95 -4.66 -20.64
C LEU A 140 -15.85 -4.83 -21.86
N VAL A 141 -15.31 -4.55 -23.04
CA VAL A 141 -16.03 -4.79 -24.30
C VAL A 141 -15.57 -6.12 -24.86
N HIS A 142 -16.46 -7.10 -24.93
CA HIS A 142 -16.17 -8.43 -25.46
C HIS A 142 -17.30 -8.88 -26.37
N GLN A 143 -16.98 -9.31 -27.60
CA GLN A 143 -17.96 -9.85 -28.56
C GLN A 143 -19.19 -8.95 -28.83
N GLY A 144 -19.03 -7.63 -28.75
CA GLY A 144 -20.15 -6.69 -28.95
C GLY A 144 -21.05 -6.53 -27.72
N GLU A 145 -20.61 -6.99 -26.56
CA GLU A 145 -21.27 -6.82 -25.27
C GLU A 145 -20.37 -5.98 -24.34
N VAL A 146 -20.98 -5.21 -23.45
CA VAL A 146 -20.26 -4.42 -22.44
C VAL A 146 -20.51 -5.03 -21.06
N HIS A 147 -19.47 -5.48 -20.38
CA HIS A 147 -19.55 -5.98 -19.01
C HIS A 147 -19.00 -4.94 -18.05
N LEU A 148 -19.82 -4.48 -17.11
CA LEU A 148 -19.45 -3.52 -16.07
C LEU A 148 -19.14 -4.25 -14.77
N VAL A 149 -17.97 -4.00 -14.19
CA VAL A 149 -17.56 -4.52 -12.88
C VAL A 149 -17.33 -3.33 -11.93
N PRO A 150 -17.98 -3.29 -10.75
CA PRO A 150 -17.72 -2.23 -9.78
C PRO A 150 -16.28 -2.26 -9.26
N LEU A 151 -15.70 -1.07 -9.09
CA LEU A 151 -14.40 -0.90 -8.41
C LEU A 151 -14.63 -0.69 -6.92
N ASP A 152 -13.88 -1.42 -6.10
CA ASP A 152 -13.91 -1.28 -4.63
C ASP A 152 -13.09 -0.07 -4.18
N ALA A 153 -11.93 0.13 -4.80
CA ALA A 153 -11.04 1.22 -4.44
C ALA A 153 -10.21 1.72 -5.63
N ILE A 154 -9.81 2.98 -5.54
CA ILE A 154 -8.82 3.60 -6.43
C ILE A 154 -7.64 4.00 -5.55
N VAL A 155 -6.46 3.49 -5.87
CA VAL A 155 -5.24 3.75 -5.13
C VAL A 155 -4.18 4.39 -6.02
N GLN A 156 -3.48 5.38 -5.48
CA GLN A 156 -2.34 6.01 -6.14
C GLN A 156 -1.05 5.53 -5.51
N MET A 157 -0.19 4.93 -6.31
CA MET A 157 1.13 4.46 -5.90
C MET A 157 2.15 5.58 -6.05
N ARG A 158 2.84 5.92 -4.95
CA ARG A 158 3.88 6.96 -4.92
C ARG A 158 5.17 6.42 -4.29
N PRO A 159 6.36 6.84 -4.74
CA PRO A 159 7.61 6.49 -4.09
C PRO A 159 7.60 6.93 -2.63
N SER A 160 7.96 6.01 -1.76
CA SER A 160 8.06 6.24 -0.32
C SER A 160 9.52 6.45 0.06
N MET A 161 9.77 7.45 0.92
CA MET A 161 11.09 7.80 1.42
C MET A 161 11.34 7.29 2.84
N GLN A 162 10.57 6.29 3.28
CA GLN A 162 10.69 5.68 4.62
C GLN A 162 12.13 5.27 4.99
N HIS A 163 13.00 5.00 4.00
CA HIS A 163 14.43 4.74 4.24
C HIS A 163 15.16 5.94 4.88
N VAL A 164 14.81 7.17 4.48
CA VAL A 164 15.36 8.41 5.04
C VAL A 164 14.88 8.63 6.48
N ASP A 165 13.63 8.30 6.75
CA ASP A 165 13.07 8.39 8.11
C ASP A 165 13.77 7.42 9.07
N LEU A 166 14.07 6.21 8.58
CA LEU A 166 14.83 5.21 9.34
C LEU A 166 16.29 5.64 9.59
N MET A 167 16.95 6.23 8.58
CA MET A 167 18.29 6.80 8.74
C MET A 167 18.30 7.88 9.81
N SER A 168 17.35 8.81 9.74
CA SER A 168 17.25 9.92 10.70
C SER A 168 17.00 9.40 12.13
N GLN A 169 16.16 8.37 12.28
CA GLN A 169 15.92 7.73 13.58
C GLN A 169 17.15 6.98 14.10
N ALA A 170 17.91 6.31 13.22
CA ALA A 170 19.15 5.63 13.59
C ALA A 170 20.21 6.65 14.05
N ASP A 171 20.35 7.77 13.35
CA ASP A 171 21.26 8.86 13.71
C ASP A 171 20.88 9.48 15.06
N GLU A 172 19.59 9.75 15.30
CA GLU A 172 19.11 10.24 16.59
C GLU A 172 19.37 9.24 17.73
N GLN A 173 19.17 7.95 17.47
CA GLN A 173 19.47 6.90 18.45
C GLN A 173 20.96 6.85 18.74
N HIS A 174 21.79 6.89 17.70
CA HIS A 174 23.24 6.88 17.83
C HIS A 174 23.74 8.09 18.62
N HIS A 175 23.23 9.29 18.32
CA HIS A 175 23.55 10.51 19.05
C HIS A 175 23.15 10.41 20.54
N ARG A 176 21.97 9.86 20.84
CA ARG A 176 21.52 9.62 22.22
C ARG A 176 22.36 8.58 22.96
N THR A 177 22.88 7.57 22.26
CA THR A 177 23.73 6.53 22.87
C THR A 177 25.21 6.91 22.95
N SER A 178 25.68 7.80 22.06
CA SER A 178 27.07 8.22 21.98
C SER A 178 27.43 9.31 22.99
N GLY A 179 26.44 10.00 23.59
CA GLY A 179 26.64 10.79 24.81
C GLY A 179 27.88 11.68 24.79
N ASP A 180 28.07 12.49 23.74
CA ASP A 180 28.99 13.62 23.81
C ASP A 180 28.32 14.72 24.66
N ASP A 181 28.38 14.52 25.98
CA ASP A 181 28.26 15.57 26.97
C ASP A 181 29.53 16.44 26.95
N GLU A 182 29.78 17.16 25.84
CA GLU A 182 30.73 18.28 25.83
C GLU A 182 29.98 19.62 25.70
N ASP A 183 29.99 20.35 26.82
CA ASP A 183 29.79 21.78 27.03
C ASP A 183 28.37 22.37 27.16
N THR A 184 27.90 22.53 28.41
CA THR A 184 28.12 23.80 29.15
C THR A 184 27.61 23.68 30.60
N ALA A 185 28.54 23.75 31.55
CA ALA A 185 28.23 23.93 32.97
C ALA A 185 27.61 25.32 33.19
N VAL A 186 26.28 25.41 33.18
CA VAL A 186 25.56 26.47 33.90
C VAL A 186 24.92 25.83 35.11
N ALA A 187 25.50 26.16 36.27
CA ALA A 187 25.10 25.66 37.57
C ALA A 187 23.64 26.05 37.89
N THR A 188 22.79 25.03 38.02
CA THR A 188 21.61 25.06 38.91
C THR A 188 21.58 23.75 39.68
N PRO A 189 21.59 23.78 41.02
CA PRO A 189 21.60 22.55 41.81
C PRO A 189 20.18 22.00 42.00
N SER A 190 20.10 20.67 42.07
CA SER A 190 19.13 19.84 42.81
C SER A 190 18.18 18.96 41.96
N ALA A 191 18.60 17.72 41.67
CA ALA A 191 17.81 16.48 41.83
C ALA A 191 18.69 15.24 41.50
N PRO A 192 18.44 14.07 42.12
CA PRO A 192 19.51 13.16 42.51
C PRO A 192 19.92 12.16 41.43
N THR A 193 21.22 11.89 41.44
CA THR A 193 21.88 10.72 40.83
C THR A 193 21.37 9.43 41.46
N GLN A 194 20.92 8.46 40.65
CA GLN A 194 21.03 7.04 40.99
C GLN A 194 21.40 6.20 39.77
N LYS A 195 22.61 5.63 39.83
CA LYS A 195 23.05 4.49 39.01
C LYS A 195 22.36 3.22 39.52
N GLY A 196 21.96 2.35 38.59
CA GLY A 196 22.04 0.89 38.74
C GLY A 196 21.04 0.22 39.68
N ALA A 197 19.83 -0.05 39.18
CA ALA A 197 19.11 -1.29 39.41
C ALA A 197 18.08 -1.42 38.29
N SER A 198 17.98 -2.59 37.66
CA SER A 198 16.94 -2.90 36.66
C SER A 198 15.57 -2.89 37.34
N VAL A 199 15.00 -1.70 37.52
CA VAL A 199 13.59 -1.55 37.87
C VAL A 199 12.83 -1.69 36.57
N VAL A 200 12.22 -2.85 36.36
CA VAL A 200 11.20 -3.03 35.32
C VAL A 200 10.10 -2.03 35.65
N SER A 201 9.96 -0.97 34.85
CA SER A 201 8.84 -0.05 34.95
C SER A 201 7.57 -0.79 34.54
N LEU A 202 6.91 -1.45 35.49
CA LEU A 202 5.57 -1.99 35.31
C LEU A 202 4.59 -0.81 35.28
N ASN A 203 4.28 -0.33 34.08
CA ASN A 203 3.16 0.59 33.87
C ASN A 203 1.86 -0.22 33.96
N VAL A 204 1.35 -0.42 35.18
CA VAL A 204 0.03 -1.00 35.42
C VAL A 204 -1.01 0.11 35.32
N SER A 205 -1.48 0.39 34.11
CA SER A 205 -2.69 1.19 33.92
C SER A 205 -3.91 0.30 34.06
N MET A 206 -4.49 0.22 35.27
CA MET A 206 -5.81 -0.40 35.46
C MET A 206 -6.87 0.46 34.78
N ARG A 207 -7.41 -0.02 33.67
CA ARG A 207 -8.58 0.61 33.02
C ARG A 207 -9.83 0.00 33.63
N THR A 208 -10.37 0.64 34.66
CA THR A 208 -11.69 0.31 35.21
C THR A 208 -12.78 0.69 34.19
N GLU A 209 -13.81 -0.16 34.10
CA GLU A 209 -14.92 -0.03 33.15
C GLU A 209 -15.63 1.32 33.27
N PRO A 210 -16.06 1.94 32.15
CA PRO A 210 -16.68 3.24 32.19
C PRO A 210 -18.14 3.14 32.66
N THR A 211 -18.39 3.50 33.92
CA THR A 211 -19.70 3.99 34.34
C THR A 211 -20.03 5.26 33.58
N LYS A 212 -21.23 5.28 32.98
CA LYS A 212 -21.80 6.40 32.22
C LYS A 212 -21.70 7.71 33.03
N ALA A 213 -20.79 8.59 32.61
CA ALA A 213 -20.76 9.98 33.05
C ALA A 213 -20.64 10.90 31.83
N SER A 214 -21.64 11.77 31.73
CA SER A 214 -21.85 12.80 30.74
C SER A 214 -20.77 13.89 30.80
N GLY A 215 -20.28 14.30 29.63
CA GLY A 215 -19.93 15.69 29.37
C GLY A 215 -18.45 16.07 29.56
N ALA A 216 -17.92 16.67 28.49
CA ALA A 216 -16.75 17.56 28.47
C ALA A 216 -15.33 16.96 28.33
N THR A 217 -15.05 16.29 27.20
CA THR A 217 -13.75 16.42 26.48
C THR A 217 -13.89 16.23 24.96
N SER A 218 -14.96 16.79 24.36
CA SER A 218 -15.15 16.78 22.89
C SER A 218 -14.33 17.88 22.19
N ARG A 219 -13.00 17.85 22.36
CA ARG A 219 -12.08 18.73 21.59
C ARG A 219 -10.86 17.98 21.01
N TYR A 220 -10.64 16.74 21.44
CA TYR A 220 -9.55 15.86 20.95
C TYR A 220 -10.04 14.54 20.34
N GLY A 221 -11.35 14.34 20.18
CA GLY A 221 -11.94 13.10 19.69
C GLY A 221 -11.58 12.76 18.24
N GLY A 222 -11.41 13.77 17.37
CA GLY A 222 -11.04 13.56 15.97
C GLY A 222 -9.58 13.10 15.77
N MET A 223 -8.65 13.66 16.55
CA MET A 223 -7.23 13.26 16.54
C MET A 223 -7.02 11.92 17.24
N ALA A 224 -7.73 11.65 18.34
CA ALA A 224 -7.66 10.35 19.01
C ALA A 224 -8.21 9.22 18.13
N GLY A 225 -9.33 9.45 17.41
CA GLY A 225 -9.87 8.48 16.46
C GLY A 225 -8.95 8.24 15.25
N ALA A 226 -8.38 9.30 14.68
CA ALA A 226 -7.43 9.18 13.57
C ALA A 226 -6.15 8.44 13.98
N ALA A 227 -5.60 8.74 15.17
CA ALA A 227 -4.40 8.08 15.69
C ALA A 227 -4.65 6.61 16.08
N VAL A 228 -5.86 6.28 16.57
CA VAL A 228 -6.26 4.89 16.83
C VAL A 228 -6.43 4.13 15.52
N ASN A 229 -7.14 4.70 14.54
CA ASN A 229 -7.30 4.08 13.22
C ASN A 229 -5.95 3.87 12.51
N GLN A 230 -4.99 4.79 12.70
CA GLN A 230 -3.65 4.64 12.16
C GLN A 230 -2.88 3.52 12.86
N ARG A 231 -2.94 3.43 14.19
CA ARG A 231 -2.30 2.33 14.93
C ARG A 231 -2.89 0.97 14.60
N ASP A 232 -4.21 0.88 14.45
CA ASP A 232 -4.87 -0.37 14.09
C ASP A 232 -4.53 -0.78 12.64
N ALA A 233 -4.47 0.18 11.72
CA ALA A 233 -3.99 -0.03 10.35
C ALA A 233 -2.49 -0.43 10.31
N GLU A 234 -1.68 0.09 11.22
CA GLU A 234 -0.26 -0.25 11.38
C GLU A 234 -0.05 -1.62 12.03
N ALA A 235 -0.96 -2.04 12.90
CA ALA A 235 -0.95 -3.35 13.54
C ALA A 235 -1.44 -4.47 12.62
N GLU A 236 -2.13 -4.14 11.53
CA GLU A 236 -2.63 -5.12 10.58
C GLU A 236 -1.49 -5.93 9.94
N ARG A 237 -1.71 -7.24 9.81
CA ARG A 237 -0.74 -8.14 9.19
C ARG A 237 -0.70 -7.93 7.68
N TRP A 238 0.50 -7.81 7.14
CA TRP A 238 0.74 -7.80 5.71
C TRP A 238 0.43 -9.16 5.07
N VAL A 239 -0.35 -9.15 4.00
CA VAL A 239 -0.60 -10.27 3.12
C VAL A 239 0.26 -10.09 1.86
N PRO A 240 1.21 -11.01 1.59
CA PRO A 240 2.02 -10.92 0.38
C PRO A 240 1.16 -11.25 -0.86
N LEU A 241 1.33 -10.47 -1.92
CA LEU A 241 0.64 -10.64 -3.19
C LEU A 241 1.62 -11.03 -4.29
N GLN A 242 1.19 -11.93 -5.16
CA GLN A 242 1.97 -12.33 -6.34
C GLN A 242 1.53 -11.51 -7.55
N PHE A 243 2.49 -10.94 -8.27
CA PHE A 243 2.23 -10.23 -9.52
C PHE A 243 2.22 -11.22 -10.69
N SER A 244 1.09 -11.38 -11.36
CA SER A 244 0.96 -12.17 -12.59
C SER A 244 0.90 -11.24 -13.81
N HIS A 245 1.94 -11.29 -14.66
CA HIS A 245 1.97 -10.47 -15.88
C HIS A 245 1.17 -11.11 -17.02
N ASP A 246 1.10 -12.44 -17.07
CA ASP A 246 0.56 -13.20 -18.22
C ASP A 246 -0.89 -13.65 -18.04
N ALA A 247 -1.54 -13.35 -16.90
CA ALA A 247 -2.90 -13.80 -16.59
C ALA A 247 -4.00 -12.95 -17.25
N HIS A 248 -3.67 -12.16 -18.28
CA HIS A 248 -4.61 -11.23 -18.89
C HIS A 248 -5.87 -11.91 -19.42
N THR A 249 -5.81 -13.15 -19.89
CA THR A 249 -6.99 -13.86 -20.44
C THR A 249 -7.86 -14.45 -19.34
N GLU A 250 -7.30 -15.25 -18.44
CA GLU A 250 -8.09 -15.92 -17.39
C GLU A 250 -8.72 -14.92 -16.42
N ALA A 251 -7.94 -13.92 -15.99
CA ALA A 251 -8.45 -12.89 -15.09
C ALA A 251 -9.54 -12.03 -15.76
N THR A 252 -9.42 -11.73 -17.06
CA THR A 252 -10.48 -10.96 -17.75
C THR A 252 -11.72 -11.80 -18.03
N HIS A 253 -11.58 -13.10 -18.29
CA HIS A 253 -12.72 -14.00 -18.39
C HIS A 253 -13.51 -14.09 -17.08
N ALA A 254 -12.84 -14.06 -15.93
CA ALA A 254 -13.50 -14.03 -14.63
C ALA A 254 -14.35 -12.77 -14.41
N LEU A 255 -14.04 -11.66 -15.10
CA LEU A 255 -14.77 -10.40 -15.02
C LEU A 255 -16.02 -10.36 -15.92
N LEU A 256 -16.20 -11.33 -16.82
CA LEU A 256 -17.37 -11.41 -17.70
C LEU A 256 -18.61 -11.86 -16.92
N ALA A 257 -19.76 -11.28 -17.27
CA ALA A 257 -21.03 -11.67 -16.66
C ALA A 257 -21.40 -13.10 -17.09
N GLN A 258 -21.62 -13.98 -16.11
CA GLN A 258 -21.99 -15.38 -16.37
C GLN A 258 -23.49 -15.54 -16.67
N HIS A 259 -24.31 -14.65 -16.11
CA HIS A 259 -25.76 -14.67 -16.27
C HIS A 259 -26.23 -13.46 -17.09
N ARG A 260 -27.26 -13.69 -17.91
CA ARG A 260 -27.82 -12.70 -18.85
C ARG A 260 -29.26 -12.31 -18.49
N ASP A 261 -29.56 -12.33 -17.21
CA ASP A 261 -30.91 -12.01 -16.73
C ASP A 261 -31.16 -10.50 -16.79
N PRO A 262 -32.33 -10.06 -17.27
CA PRO A 262 -32.64 -8.64 -17.36
C PRO A 262 -32.75 -8.04 -15.97
N LEU A 263 -31.99 -6.97 -15.72
CA LEU A 263 -32.08 -6.21 -14.48
C LEU A 263 -33.33 -5.34 -14.51
N VAL A 264 -34.20 -5.50 -13.51
CA VAL A 264 -35.39 -4.66 -13.34
C VAL A 264 -35.02 -3.48 -12.44
N CYS A 265 -34.96 -2.28 -13.02
CA CYS A 265 -34.84 -1.05 -12.25
C CYS A 265 -36.18 -0.77 -11.56
N SER A 266 -36.23 -0.90 -10.23
CA SER A 266 -37.44 -0.65 -9.43
C SER A 266 -37.69 0.83 -9.13
N THR A 267 -36.74 1.71 -9.44
CA THR A 267 -36.80 3.14 -9.12
C THR A 267 -37.59 3.92 -10.16
N ALA A 268 -38.57 4.71 -9.74
CA ALA A 268 -39.33 5.56 -10.66
C ALA A 268 -38.48 6.77 -11.11
N PRO A 269 -38.67 7.29 -12.34
CA PRO A 269 -37.90 8.44 -12.84
C PRO A 269 -38.02 9.70 -11.98
N ARG A 270 -39.11 9.84 -11.22
CA ARG A 270 -39.34 10.97 -10.31
C ARG A 270 -38.53 10.89 -9.03
N ASP A 271 -38.12 9.68 -8.63
CA ASP A 271 -37.33 9.45 -7.41
C ASP A 271 -35.82 9.51 -7.69
N PHE A 272 -35.44 9.72 -8.96
CA PHE A 272 -34.05 9.81 -9.42
C PHE A 272 -33.51 11.25 -9.44
N LEU A 273 -34.39 12.25 -9.49
CA LEU A 273 -34.07 13.69 -9.52
C LEU A 273 -34.06 14.28 -8.10
#